data_AF-A0A2P2KNF1-F1
#
_entry.id   AF-A0A2P2KNF1-F1
#
_cell.length_a   1.000
_cell.length_b   1.000
_cell.length_c   1.000
_cell.angle_alpha   90.00
_cell.angle_beta   90.00
_cell.angle_gamma   90.00
#
_symmetry.space_group_name_H-M   'P 1'
#
loop_
_entity.id
_entity.type
_entity.pdbx_description
1 polymer ?
#
loop_
_entity_poly.entity_id
_entity_poly.type
_entity_poly.pdbx_seq_one_letter_code
_entity_poly.pdbx_strand_id
1 'polypeptide(L)'
;MVDRRGEEEQFTADHISQCMKKVIAVDLKQTVQVDKDLQIRAYYAGHVLGAAMFYAKVGDGAILYTGDYNMTPDRHLGAAQIDRLQLDLLITESTYATTIRDSKYAREREFLKAVCIVEIYIHRLCWHSSLLIYPVQWRFIILKTN
;
A
#
# COMPACT_ATOMS: atom_id res chain seq x y z
N MET A 1 20.24 -3.07 -21.34
CA MET A 1 19.87 -1.67 -21.04
C MET A 1 18.35 -1.58 -21.07
N VAL A 2 17.74 -0.80 -20.16
CA VAL A 2 16.30 -0.50 -20.26
C VAL A 2 16.17 0.67 -21.22
N ASP A 3 15.42 0.47 -22.30
CA ASP A 3 15.14 1.54 -23.26
C ASP A 3 14.18 2.55 -22.61
N ARG A 4 14.72 3.72 -22.26
CA ARG A 4 13.96 4.79 -21.64
C ARG A 4 13.29 5.58 -22.75
N ARG A 5 11.94 5.62 -22.72
CA ARG A 5 11.17 6.56 -23.55
C ARG A 5 11.75 7.96 -23.35
N GLY A 6 11.91 8.70 -24.45
CA GLY A 6 12.66 9.97 -24.52
C GLY A 6 11.99 11.15 -23.84
N GLU A 7 11.63 11.00 -22.57
CA GLU A 7 11.15 12.03 -21.66
C GLU A 7 12.37 12.53 -20.83
N GLU A 8 12.53 13.84 -20.68
CA GLU A 8 13.63 14.40 -19.90
C GLU A 8 13.49 14.07 -18.40
N GLU A 9 14.59 13.73 -17.73
CA GLU A 9 14.57 13.41 -16.29
C GLU A 9 14.24 14.67 -15.46
N GLN A 10 12.98 14.79 -15.03
CA GLN A 10 12.45 15.94 -14.27
C GLN A 10 13.22 16.24 -12.96
N PHE A 11 13.94 15.26 -12.41
CA PHE A 11 14.69 15.38 -11.16
C PHE A 11 16.04 14.66 -11.24
N THR A 12 17.09 15.31 -10.73
CA THR A 12 18.43 14.72 -10.63
C THR A 12 18.58 13.87 -9.37
N ALA A 13 19.60 13.00 -9.34
CA ALA A 13 19.95 12.25 -8.13
C ALA A 13 20.29 13.16 -6.92
N ASP A 14 20.81 14.36 -7.17
CA ASP A 14 21.07 15.33 -6.09
C ASP A 14 19.76 15.95 -5.57
N HIS A 15 18.77 16.23 -6.42
CA HIS A 15 17.45 16.70 -5.96
C HIS A 15 16.80 15.67 -5.02
N ILE A 16 16.94 14.38 -5.31
CA ILE A 16 16.48 13.28 -4.43
C ILE A 16 17.25 13.30 -3.09
N SER A 17 18.58 13.41 -3.14
CA SER A 17 19.45 13.52 -1.95
C SER A 17 19.11 14.72 -1.06
N GLN A 18 18.84 15.88 -1.66
CA GLN A 18 18.40 17.09 -0.95
C GLN A 18 16.97 16.97 -0.39
N CYS A 19 16.08 16.26 -1.08
CA CYS A 19 14.71 16.01 -0.62
C CYS A 19 14.71 15.11 0.62
N MET A 20 15.40 13.96 0.57
CA MET A 20 15.45 13.01 1.69
C MET A 20 15.98 13.63 3.00
N LYS A 21 16.89 14.60 2.93
CA LYS A 21 17.41 15.34 4.10
C LYS A 21 16.37 16.26 4.79
N LYS A 22 15.23 16.51 4.14
CA LYS A 22 14.12 17.33 4.67
C LYS A 22 12.96 16.48 5.21
N VAL A 23 13.00 15.16 5.00
CA VAL A 23 11.95 14.24 5.45
C VAL A 23 12.10 13.97 6.95
N ILE A 24 11.04 14.26 7.71
CA ILE A 24 10.94 13.87 9.12
C ILE A 24 10.17 12.55 9.17
N ALA A 25 10.77 11.51 9.74
CA ALA A 25 10.10 10.23 9.97
C ALA A 25 9.07 10.35 11.11
N VAL A 26 7.96 9.63 10.99
CA VAL A 26 6.89 9.58 11.99
C VAL A 26 6.50 8.12 12.24
N ASP A 27 6.55 7.69 13.50
CA ASP A 27 6.20 6.33 13.91
C ASP A 27 4.68 6.10 13.97
N LEU A 28 4.26 4.85 13.84
CA LEU A 28 2.85 4.47 13.94
C LEU A 28 2.28 4.82 15.32
N LYS A 29 1.14 5.54 15.33
CA LYS A 29 0.46 6.12 16.49
C LYS A 29 1.25 7.22 17.21
N GLN A 30 2.42 7.62 16.72
CA GLN A 30 3.08 8.86 17.15
C GLN A 30 2.20 10.05 16.79
N THR A 31 2.17 11.03 17.69
CA THR A 31 1.51 12.32 17.50
C THR A 31 2.59 13.40 17.47
N VAL A 32 2.65 14.18 16.40
CA VAL A 32 3.67 15.18 16.11
C VAL A 32 3.00 16.55 16.02
N GLN A 33 3.49 17.50 16.81
CA GLN A 33 3.08 18.90 16.69
C GLN A 33 3.93 19.54 15.59
N VAL A 34 3.29 20.11 14.57
CA VAL A 34 3.97 20.70 13.39
C VAL A 34 4.01 22.23 13.49
N ASP A 35 2.92 22.81 13.99
CA ASP A 35 2.83 24.23 14.36
C ASP A 35 1.93 24.36 15.61
N LYS A 36 1.74 25.57 16.15
CA LYS A 36 0.91 25.83 17.34
C LYS A 36 -0.48 25.20 17.25
N ASP A 37 -1.12 25.37 16.09
CA ASP A 37 -2.50 24.95 15.85
C ASP A 37 -2.60 23.63 15.06
N LEU A 38 -1.50 23.16 14.43
CA LEU A 38 -1.45 21.96 13.59
C LEU A 38 -0.77 20.78 14.30
N GLN A 39 -1.55 19.72 14.53
CA GLN A 39 -1.10 18.43 15.05
C GLN A 39 -1.38 17.31 14.05
N ILE A 40 -0.41 16.41 13.84
CA ILE A 40 -0.54 15.25 12.94
C ILE A 40 -0.32 13.95 13.73
N ARG A 41 -1.07 12.88 13.43
CA ARG A 41 -0.92 11.54 14.01
C ARG A 41 -0.99 10.48 12.93
N ALA A 42 0.00 9.60 12.88
CA ALA A 42 0.07 8.50 11.92
C ALA A 42 -0.71 7.28 12.42
N TYR A 43 -1.47 6.63 11.54
CA TYR A 43 -2.22 5.40 11.77
C TYR A 43 -1.84 4.36 10.72
N TYR A 44 -1.99 3.06 11.01
CA TYR A 44 -1.57 2.02 10.07
C TYR A 44 -2.65 1.76 9.01
N ALA A 45 -2.31 1.80 7.72
CA ALA A 45 -3.28 1.67 6.62
C ALA A 45 -3.46 0.23 6.08
N GLY A 46 -2.54 -0.70 6.37
CA GLY A 46 -2.66 -2.11 5.95
C GLY A 46 -2.49 -2.40 4.45
N HIS A 47 -2.26 -1.39 3.61
CA HIS A 47 -2.15 -1.55 2.15
C HIS A 47 -0.78 -2.09 1.68
N VAL A 48 0.32 -1.50 2.16
CA VAL A 48 1.71 -1.99 1.99
C VAL A 48 2.53 -1.81 3.26
N LEU A 49 3.76 -2.35 3.30
CA LEU A 49 4.71 -2.08 4.37
C LEU A 49 5.00 -0.57 4.44
N GLY A 50 4.85 0.02 5.63
CA GLY A 50 4.97 1.47 5.83
C GLY A 50 3.76 2.31 5.41
N ALA A 51 2.68 1.72 4.89
CA ALA A 51 1.48 2.47 4.54
C ALA A 51 0.79 3.05 5.79
N ALA A 52 0.59 4.37 5.79
CA ALA A 52 0.02 5.10 6.91
C ALA A 52 -1.10 6.05 6.48
N MET A 53 -2.19 6.07 7.28
CA MET A 53 -3.24 7.09 7.24
C MET A 53 -2.81 8.24 8.14
N PHE A 54 -3.07 9.48 7.74
CA PHE A 54 -2.71 10.67 8.52
C PHE A 54 -3.95 11.38 9.05
N TYR A 55 -4.09 11.37 10.37
CA TYR A 55 -5.00 12.27 11.08
C TYR A 55 -4.32 13.62 11.24
N ALA A 56 -5.03 14.71 10.92
CA ALA A 56 -4.57 16.07 11.14
C ALA A 56 -5.65 16.85 11.91
N LYS A 57 -5.25 17.52 13.00
CA LYS A 57 -6.10 18.46 13.73
C LYS A 57 -5.54 19.87 13.54
N VAL A 58 -6.42 20.82 13.19
CA VAL A 58 -6.12 22.24 12.96
C VAL A 58 -7.09 23.09 13.78
N GLY A 59 -6.61 23.68 14.87
CA GLY A 59 -7.48 24.35 15.85
C GLY A 59 -8.49 23.35 16.42
N ASP A 60 -9.78 23.59 16.22
CA ASP A 60 -10.83 22.64 16.61
C ASP A 60 -11.13 21.57 15.54
N GLY A 61 -10.83 21.84 14.27
CA GLY A 61 -11.20 20.97 13.14
C GLY A 61 -10.33 19.72 13.01
N ALA A 62 -10.96 18.57 12.74
CA ALA A 62 -10.33 17.26 12.68
C ALA A 62 -10.54 16.58 11.30
N ILE A 63 -9.44 16.23 10.63
CA ILE A 63 -9.41 15.64 9.28
C ILE A 63 -8.68 14.30 9.31
N LEU A 64 -9.16 13.31 8.54
CA LEU A 64 -8.41 12.10 8.23
C LEU A 64 -8.16 11.99 6.73
N TYR A 65 -6.90 11.78 6.35
CA TYR A 65 -6.50 11.33 5.02
C TYR A 65 -6.08 9.86 5.09
N THR A 66 -6.79 8.96 4.42
CA THR A 66 -6.45 7.52 4.46
C THR A 66 -5.28 7.18 3.53
N GLY A 67 -5.16 7.86 2.39
CA GLY A 67 -4.48 7.29 1.23
C GLY A 67 -5.08 5.92 0.86
N ASP A 68 -4.28 5.05 0.27
CA ASP A 68 -4.72 3.69 -0.04
C ASP A 68 -4.69 2.83 1.24
N TYR A 69 -5.79 2.15 1.55
CA TYR A 69 -5.96 1.41 2.81
C TYR A 69 -6.67 0.07 2.60
N ASN A 70 -6.49 -0.86 3.54
CA ASN A 70 -7.09 -2.19 3.44
C ASN A 70 -7.60 -2.70 4.79
N MET A 71 -8.92 -2.89 4.88
CA MET A 71 -9.58 -3.45 6.08
C MET A 71 -9.46 -4.98 6.19
N THR A 72 -9.01 -5.67 5.13
CA THR A 72 -8.87 -7.13 5.11
C THR A 72 -7.39 -7.52 5.27
N PRO A 73 -6.98 -8.21 6.35
CA PRO A 73 -5.59 -8.57 6.56
C PRO A 73 -5.08 -9.57 5.50
N ASP A 74 -3.80 -9.44 5.14
CA ASP A 74 -3.08 -10.40 4.29
C ASP A 74 -2.04 -11.19 5.10
N ARG A 75 -1.32 -12.12 4.46
CA ARG A 75 -0.28 -12.95 5.09
C ARG A 75 0.90 -12.10 5.59
N HIS A 76 1.19 -11.02 4.86
CA HIS A 76 2.30 -10.10 5.12
C HIS A 76 1.90 -8.78 5.80
N LEU A 77 0.59 -8.51 5.99
CA LEU A 77 0.06 -7.18 6.34
C LEU A 77 -1.18 -7.28 7.23
N GLY A 78 -1.25 -6.46 8.27
CA GLY A 78 -2.47 -6.34 9.09
C GLY A 78 -3.57 -5.55 8.38
N ALA A 79 -4.79 -5.61 8.92
CA ALA A 79 -5.83 -4.65 8.56
C ALA A 79 -5.45 -3.23 9.03
N ALA A 80 -6.01 -2.21 8.39
CA ALA A 80 -5.91 -0.83 8.84
C ALA A 80 -6.33 -0.68 10.32
N GLN A 81 -5.59 0.12 11.09
CA GLN A 81 -5.85 0.37 12.51
C GLN A 81 -6.02 1.87 12.76
N ILE A 82 -7.20 2.26 13.23
CA ILE A 82 -7.51 3.61 13.67
C ILE A 82 -8.35 3.58 14.96
N ASP A 83 -8.18 4.60 15.79
CA ASP A 83 -8.97 4.80 17.00
C ASP A 83 -10.39 5.31 16.64
N ARG A 84 -11.33 5.32 17.60
CA ARG A 84 -12.64 5.98 17.40
C ARG A 84 -12.47 7.49 17.50
N LEU A 85 -12.36 8.15 16.36
CA LEU A 85 -12.17 9.60 16.24
C LEU A 85 -13.48 10.29 15.82
N GLN A 86 -13.70 11.49 16.34
CA GLN A 86 -14.62 12.45 15.74
C GLN A 86 -13.86 13.23 14.66
N LEU A 87 -14.45 13.34 13.47
CA LEU A 87 -13.87 13.93 12.28
C LEU A 87 -14.90 14.84 11.61
N ASP A 88 -14.47 16.01 11.16
CA ASP A 88 -15.27 16.94 10.35
C ASP A 88 -15.12 16.62 8.85
N LEU A 89 -13.97 16.05 8.45
CA LEU A 89 -13.71 15.65 7.08
C LEU A 89 -12.94 14.32 7.00
N LEU A 90 -13.42 13.44 6.12
CA LEU A 90 -12.75 12.20 5.73
C LEU A 90 -12.38 12.28 4.23
N ILE A 91 -11.09 12.15 3.93
CA ILE A 91 -10.57 12.02 2.57
C ILE A 91 -10.10 10.57 2.39
N THR A 92 -10.81 9.83 1.55
CA THR A 92 -10.62 8.39 1.32
C THR A 92 -10.34 8.09 -0.15
N GLU A 93 -9.58 7.02 -0.43
CA GLU A 93 -9.57 6.40 -1.76
C GLU A 93 -10.95 5.82 -2.12
N SER A 94 -11.14 5.52 -3.41
CA SER A 94 -12.39 4.95 -3.95
C SER A 94 -12.16 3.87 -5.03
N THR A 95 -10.95 3.30 -5.08
CA THR A 95 -10.44 2.41 -6.14
C THR A 95 -11.35 1.21 -6.47
N TYR A 96 -12.12 0.73 -5.48
CA TYR A 96 -13.07 -0.39 -5.64
C TYR A 96 -14.51 -0.02 -5.28
N ALA A 97 -14.90 1.27 -5.31
CA ALA A 97 -16.19 1.74 -4.79
C ALA A 97 -17.44 1.08 -5.41
N THR A 98 -17.35 0.59 -6.65
CA THR A 98 -18.43 -0.14 -7.35
C THR A 98 -18.23 -1.65 -7.39
N THR A 99 -17.10 -2.17 -6.89
CA THR A 99 -16.66 -3.56 -7.08
C THR A 99 -16.61 -4.30 -5.74
N ILE A 100 -17.63 -5.13 -5.48
CA ILE A 100 -17.61 -6.08 -4.36
C ILE A 100 -16.45 -7.06 -4.58
N ARG A 101 -15.53 -7.15 -3.60
CA ARG A 101 -14.37 -8.04 -3.68
C ARG A 101 -14.73 -9.43 -3.16
N ASP A 102 -14.53 -10.45 -3.98
CA ASP A 102 -14.65 -11.85 -3.56
C ASP A 102 -13.73 -12.20 -2.39
N SER A 103 -14.19 -13.16 -1.59
CA SER A 103 -13.43 -13.67 -0.44
C SER A 103 -12.02 -14.11 -0.84
N LYS A 104 -11.06 -13.93 0.07
CA LYS A 104 -9.67 -14.34 -0.13
C LYS A 104 -9.54 -15.80 -0.59
N TYR A 105 -10.33 -16.70 0.00
CA TYR A 105 -10.36 -18.11 -0.37
C TYR A 105 -10.88 -18.36 -1.80
N ALA A 106 -11.89 -17.61 -2.27
CA ALA A 106 -12.36 -17.72 -3.65
C ALA A 106 -11.26 -17.28 -4.62
N ARG A 107 -10.63 -16.12 -4.36
CA ARG A 107 -9.54 -15.56 -5.17
C ARG A 107 -8.28 -16.43 -5.18
N GLU A 108 -7.83 -16.94 -4.04
CA GLU A 108 -6.69 -17.86 -3.97
C GLU A 108 -7.00 -19.17 -4.74
N ARG A 109 -8.21 -19.71 -4.62
CA ARG A 109 -8.66 -20.90 -5.36
C ARG A 109 -8.78 -20.67 -6.86
N GLU A 110 -9.26 -19.52 -7.29
CA GLU A 110 -9.36 -19.16 -8.73
C GLU A 110 -7.99 -18.86 -9.33
N PHE A 111 -7.10 -18.22 -8.58
CA PHE A 111 -5.70 -18.09 -8.97
C PHE A 111 -5.02 -19.47 -9.10
N LEU A 112 -5.22 -20.39 -8.15
CA LEU A 112 -4.71 -21.76 -8.25
C LEU A 112 -5.32 -22.53 -9.43
N LYS A 113 -6.63 -22.41 -9.68
CA LYS A 113 -7.26 -22.98 -10.89
C LYS A 113 -6.64 -22.42 -12.17
N ALA A 114 -6.47 -21.10 -12.25
CA ALA A 114 -5.84 -20.44 -13.39
C ALA A 114 -4.41 -20.94 -13.57
N VAL A 115 -3.60 -20.98 -12.50
CA VAL A 115 -2.22 -21.48 -12.54
C VAL A 115 -2.16 -22.95 -12.96
N CYS A 116 -3.02 -23.85 -12.46
CA CYS A 116 -3.00 -25.26 -12.87
C CYS A 116 -3.50 -25.48 -14.31
N ILE A 117 -4.52 -24.73 -14.77
CA ILE A 117 -4.92 -24.74 -16.18
C ILE A 117 -3.78 -24.21 -17.06
N VAL A 118 -3.14 -23.13 -16.62
CA VAL A 118 -1.98 -22.54 -17.28
C VAL A 118 -0.80 -23.51 -17.29
N GLU A 119 -0.53 -24.25 -16.22
CA GLU A 119 0.53 -25.28 -16.15
C GLU A 119 0.28 -26.45 -17.12
N ILE A 120 -0.98 -26.88 -17.27
CA ILE A 120 -1.41 -27.86 -18.29
C ILE A 120 -1.19 -27.34 -19.72
N TYR A 121 -1.30 -26.02 -19.95
CA TYR A 121 -1.06 -25.39 -21.26
C TYR A 121 0.41 -24.93 -21.47
N ILE A 122 1.17 -24.69 -20.40
CA ILE A 122 2.48 -24.04 -20.46
C ILE A 122 3.62 -25.06 -20.49
N HIS A 123 3.69 -25.68 -21.67
CA HIS A 123 4.98 -25.96 -22.30
C HIS A 123 5.59 -24.70 -22.98
N ARG A 124 4.94 -23.51 -22.89
CA ARG A 124 5.40 -22.21 -23.40
C ARG A 124 5.00 -21.01 -22.51
N LEU A 125 6.00 -20.46 -21.80
CA LEU A 125 6.09 -19.16 -21.10
C LEU A 125 4.81 -18.45 -20.61
N CYS A 126 4.71 -18.26 -19.29
CA CYS A 126 3.86 -17.21 -18.69
C CYS A 126 4.74 -16.04 -18.23
N TRP A 127 4.29 -14.81 -18.46
CA TRP A 127 4.82 -13.60 -17.80
C TRP A 127 3.69 -12.94 -17.02
N HIS A 128 4.04 -12.26 -15.93
CA HIS A 128 3.11 -11.46 -15.12
C HIS A 128 3.79 -10.15 -14.72
N SER A 129 3.20 -9.03 -15.10
CA SER A 129 3.77 -7.69 -14.88
C SER A 129 3.31 -7.13 -13.54
N SER A 130 4.14 -7.30 -12.50
CA SER A 130 3.93 -6.71 -11.17
C SER A 130 4.75 -5.43 -11.03
N LEU A 131 4.25 -4.44 -10.26
CA LEU A 131 5.10 -3.33 -9.83
C LEU A 131 6.23 -3.86 -8.94
N LEU A 132 7.43 -3.29 -9.10
CA LEU A 132 8.64 -3.69 -8.36
C LEU A 132 8.55 -3.41 -6.85
N ILE A 133 7.62 -2.56 -6.41
CA ILE A 133 7.40 -2.27 -4.99
C ILE A 133 6.53 -3.38 -4.37
N TYR A 134 5.37 -3.70 -4.96
CA TYR A 134 4.57 -4.93 -4.75
C TYR A 134 3.66 -5.14 -6.00
N PRO A 135 3.19 -6.36 -6.35
CA PRO A 135 3.30 -7.60 -5.58
C PRO A 135 4.31 -8.63 -6.09
N VAL A 136 5.31 -8.98 -5.27
CA VAL A 136 6.25 -10.10 -5.56
C VAL A 136 6.48 -11.05 -4.36
N GLN A 137 5.90 -10.78 -3.16
CA GLN A 137 5.88 -11.75 -2.04
C GLN A 137 4.82 -12.85 -2.28
N TRP A 138 5.03 -13.68 -3.31
CA TRP A 138 4.28 -14.90 -3.59
C TRP A 138 5.21 -15.96 -4.22
N ARG A 139 6.42 -16.12 -3.67
CA ARG A 139 7.41 -17.09 -4.16
C ARG A 139 8.02 -17.92 -3.02
N PHE A 140 7.95 -19.24 -3.21
CA PHE A 140 8.60 -20.31 -2.44
C PHE A 140 8.26 -20.43 -0.95
N ILE A 141 7.18 -21.16 -0.68
CA ILE A 141 7.22 -22.20 0.35
C ILE A 141 7.50 -23.52 -0.38
N ILE A 142 8.68 -24.12 -0.16
CA ILE A 142 8.98 -25.46 -0.69
C ILE A 142 8.43 -26.48 0.29
N LEU A 143 7.31 -27.12 -0.05
CA LEU A 143 6.85 -28.31 0.66
C LEU A 143 7.68 -29.51 0.19
N LYS A 144 8.45 -30.06 1.11
CA LYS A 144 9.21 -31.30 0.91
C LYS A 144 8.32 -32.48 1.32
N THR A 145 7.77 -33.21 0.35
CA THR A 145 7.15 -34.52 0.59
C THR A 145 8.21 -35.61 0.54
N ASN A 146 8.07 -36.62 1.41
CA ASN A 146 8.60 -37.97 1.12
C ASN A 146 7.68 -38.66 0.10
#